data_AF-A0AAE9WWZ7-F1
#
_entry.id   AF-A0AAE9WWZ7-F1
#
_cell.length_a   1.000
_cell.length_b   1.000
_cell.length_c   1.000
_cell.angle_alpha   90.00
_cell.angle_beta   90.00
_cell.angle_gamma   90.00
#
_symmetry.space_group_name_H-M   'P 1'
#
loop_
_entity.id
_entity.type
_entity.pdbx_description
1 polymer ?
#
loop_
_entity_poly.entity_id
_entity_poly.type
_entity_poly.pdbx_seq_one_letter_code
_entity_poly.pdbx_strand_id
1 'polypeptide(L)' 'MPSGYQTKYDIESLINSRMLNPNLNCLDLSIETQLNFILISLNLPPHEGPVNNPLEYIVEALEKKYNKENND' A
#
# COMPACT_ATOMS: atom_id res chain seq x y z
N MET A 1 9.19 -11.85 4.82
CA MET A 1 8.08 -11.58 5.76
C MET A 1 8.48 -12.08 7.15
N PRO A 2 8.10 -11.39 8.24
CA PRO A 2 8.25 -11.97 9.58
C PRO A 2 7.51 -13.31 9.62
N SER A 3 8.02 -14.25 10.40
CA SER A 3 7.68 -15.67 10.37
C SER A 3 6.19 -16.03 10.55
N GLY A 4 5.32 -15.07 10.91
CA GLY A 4 3.90 -15.29 11.21
C GLY A 4 2.90 -15.04 10.07
N TYR A 5 3.30 -14.48 8.91
CA TYR A 5 2.38 -14.23 7.80
C TYR A 5 2.92 -14.89 6.53
N GLN A 6 2.57 -16.15 6.31
CA GLN A 6 3.12 -16.95 5.20
C GLN A 6 2.07 -17.28 4.15
N THR A 7 0.81 -17.38 4.55
CA THR A 7 -0.30 -17.75 3.68
C THR A 7 -1.26 -16.59 3.48
N LYS A 8 -2.05 -16.66 2.40
CA LYS A 8 -3.16 -15.74 2.16
C LYS A 8 -4.11 -15.65 3.38
N TYR A 9 -4.40 -16.78 4.01
CA TYR A 9 -5.30 -16.85 5.17
C TYR A 9 -4.73 -16.13 6.40
N ASP A 10 -3.42 -16.18 6.61
CA ASP A 10 -2.77 -15.45 7.71
C ASP A 10 -2.93 -13.94 7.52
N ILE A 11 -2.79 -13.48 6.27
CA ILE A 11 -2.96 -12.07 5.89
C ILE A 11 -4.42 -11.64 6.08
N GLU A 12 -5.38 -12.42 5.57
CA GLU A 12 -6.81 -12.14 5.73
C GLU A 12 -7.22 -12.12 7.21
N SER A 13 -6.72 -13.07 8.01
CA SER A 13 -6.96 -13.13 9.46
C SER A 13 -6.41 -11.89 10.17
N LEU A 14 -5.21 -11.44 9.81
CA LEU A 14 -4.62 -10.22 10.36
C LEU A 14 -5.45 -8.98 10.01
N ILE A 15 -5.87 -8.82 8.75
CA ILE A 15 -6.72 -7.70 8.29
C ILE A 15 -8.05 -7.67 9.04
N ASN A 16 -8.66 -8.84 9.23
CA ASN A 16 -9.92 -8.96 9.96
C ASN A 16 -9.73 -8.83 11.48
N SER A 17 -8.50 -8.92 11.98
CA SER A 17 -8.18 -8.70 13.39
C SER A 17 -8.04 -7.21 13.70
N ARG A 18 -8.43 -6.80 14.91
CA ARG A 18 -8.18 -5.43 15.40
C ARG A 18 -6.70 -5.11 15.63
N MET A 19 -5.79 -6.06 15.41
CA MET A 19 -4.34 -5.92 15.68
C MET A 19 -3.61 -5.11 14.60
N LEU A 20 -4.25 -4.87 13.45
CA LEU A 20 -3.67 -4.05 12.38
C LEU A 20 -3.76 -2.54 12.69
N ASN A 21 -4.83 -2.10 13.38
CA ASN A 21 -5.08 -0.68 13.65
C ASN A 21 -3.93 0.07 14.35
N PRO A 22 -3.27 -0.47 15.40
CA PRO A 22 -2.15 0.22 16.03
C PRO A 22 -0.95 0.38 15.09
N ASN A 23 -0.72 -0.59 14.21
CA ASN A 23 0.40 -0.57 13.25
C ASN A 23 0.12 0.36 12.07
N LEU A 24 -1.15 0.51 11.67
CA LEU A 24 -1.56 1.47 10.63
C LEU A 24 -1.39 2.93 11.10
N ASN A 25 -1.57 3.21 12.39
CA ASN A 25 -1.39 4.56 12.94
C ASN A 25 0.05 5.08 12.86
N CYS A 26 1.04 4.20 12.66
CA CYS A 26 2.45 4.58 12.53
C CYS A 26 2.84 4.98 11.10
N LEU A 27 1.97 4.75 10.12
CA LEU A 27 2.19 5.08 8.72
C LEU A 27 1.64 6.48 8.43
N ASP A 28 2.54 7.45 8.33
CA ASP A 28 2.23 8.80 7.89
C ASP A 28 2.52 8.92 6.38
N LEU A 29 1.47 8.73 5.59
CA LEU A 29 1.55 8.77 4.14
C LEU A 29 1.75 10.18 3.58
N SER A 30 1.63 11.23 4.41
CA SER A 30 1.99 12.59 4.00
C SER A 30 3.50 12.76 3.86
N ILE A 31 4.29 11.85 4.46
CA ILE A 31 5.74 11.81 4.31
C ILE A 31 6.09 11.10 3.01
N GLU A 32 6.73 11.84 2.10
CA GLU A 32 7.14 11.37 0.78
C GLU A 32 7.94 10.05 0.82
N THR A 33 8.88 9.91 1.77
CA THR A 33 9.68 8.68 1.88
C THR A 33 8.84 7.46 2.27
N GLN A 34 7.80 7.62 3.09
CA GLN A 34 6.90 6.53 3.46
C GLN A 34 5.95 6.19 2.32
N LEU A 35 5.40 7.21 1.64
CA LEU A 35 4.59 7.01 0.44
C LEU A 35 5.38 6.26 -0.63
N ASN A 36 6.60 6.71 -0.94
CA ASN A 36 7.46 6.08 -1.93
C ASN A 36 7.86 4.65 -1.56
N PHE A 37 8.09 4.37 -0.27
CA PHE A 37 8.32 3.00 0.19
C PHE A 37 7.14 2.07 -0.15
N ILE A 38 5.91 2.54 0.03
CA ILE A 38 4.69 1.77 -0.28
C ILE A 38 4.53 1.62 -1.79
N LEU A 39 4.69 2.69 -2.56
CA LEU A 39 4.59 2.65 -4.03
C LEU A 39 5.56 1.62 -4.61
N ILE A 40 6.83 1.66 -4.19
CA ILE A 40 7.85 0.70 -4.62
C ILE A 40 7.47 -0.73 -4.19
N SER A 41 6.98 -0.91 -2.96
CA SER A 41 6.54 -2.23 -2.46
C SER A 41 5.38 -2.81 -3.27
N LEU A 42 4.51 -1.95 -3.83
CA LEU A 42 3.42 -2.32 -4.72
C LEU A 42 3.85 -2.43 -6.20
N ASN A 43 5.16 -2.29 -6.46
CA ASN A 43 5.74 -2.23 -7.80
C ASN A 43 5.07 -1.14 -8.66
N LEU A 44 4.92 0.05 -8.08
CA LEU A 44 4.47 1.30 -8.68
C LEU A 44 5.65 2.27 -8.76
N PRO A 45 5.62 3.23 -9.72
CA PRO A 45 6.66 4.24 -9.81
C PRO A 45 6.66 5.14 -8.56
N PRO A 46 7.84 5.58 -8.09
CA PRO A 46 7.93 6.57 -7.01
C PRO A 46 7.36 7.92 -7.49
N HIS A 47 6.87 8.70 -6.54
CA HIS A 47 6.35 10.03 -6.75
C HIS A 47 7.31 11.07 -6.17
N GLU A 48 7.47 12.19 -6.88
CA GLU A 48 8.22 13.35 -6.41
C GLU A 48 7.26 14.51 -6.19
N GLY A 49 7.26 15.07 -4.97
CA GLY A 49 6.46 16.24 -4.61
C GLY A 49 5.28 15.97 -3.65
N PRO A 50 4.57 17.03 -3.26
CA PRO A 50 3.51 16.94 -2.26
C PRO A 50 2.26 16.28 -2.85
N VAL A 51 1.75 15.27 -2.15
CA VAL A 51 0.48 14.60 -2.46
C VAL A 51 -0.58 15.01 -1.44
N ASN A 52 -1.64 15.65 -1.91
CA ASN A 52 -2.72 16.13 -1.05
C ASN A 52 -3.53 14.98 -0.42
N ASN A 53 -3.72 13.88 -1.14
CA ASN A 53 -4.40 12.68 -0.64
C ASN A 53 -3.60 11.42 -1.02
N PRO A 54 -2.66 10.98 -0.18
CA PRO A 54 -1.77 9.86 -0.48
C PRO A 54 -2.49 8.53 -0.72
N LEU A 55 -3.60 8.27 -0.03
CA LEU A 55 -4.38 7.05 -0.21
C LEU A 55 -5.06 7.02 -1.58
N GLU A 56 -5.71 8.12 -1.95
CA GLU A 56 -6.34 8.26 -3.26
C GLU A 56 -5.32 8.13 -4.39
N TYR A 57 -4.13 8.72 -4.21
CA TYR A 57 -3.03 8.57 -5.16
C TYR A 57 -2.60 7.10 -5.35
N ILE A 58 -2.44 6.34 -4.25
CA ILE A 58 -2.09 4.91 -4.32
C ILE A 58 -3.18 4.13 -5.06
N VAL A 59 -4.46 4.38 -4.75
CA VAL A 59 -5.59 3.71 -5.40
C VAL A 59 -5.60 4.00 -6.89
N GLU A 60 -5.51 5.27 -7.30
CA GLU A 60 -5.46 5.63 -8.72
C GLU A 60 -4.29 4.98 -9.47
N ALA A 61 -3.11 4.92 -8.83
CA ALA A 61 -1.93 4.32 -9.43
C ALA A 61 -2.11 2.81 -9.64
N LEU A 62 -2.73 2.12 -8.68
CA LEU A 62 -3.09 0.70 -8.79
C LEU A 62 -4.14 0.48 -9.88
N GLU A 63 -5.20 1.29 -9.91
CA GLU A 63 -6.24 1.21 -10.95
C GLU A 63 -5.64 1.39 -12.34
N LYS A 64 -4.77 2.41 -12.54
CA LYS A 64 -4.07 2.62 -13.82
C LYS A 64 -3.22 1.41 -14.20
N LYS A 65 -2.52 0.80 -13.25
CA LYS A 65 -1.71 -0.41 -13.48
C LYS A 65 -2.56 -1.59 -13.93
N TYR A 66 -3.61 -1.94 -13.19
CA TYR A 66 -4.45 -3.10 -13.50
C TYR A 66 -5.38 -2.88 -14.70
N ASN A 67 -5.83 -1.65 -14.96
CA ASN A 67 -6.61 -1.34 -16.16
C ASN A 67 -5.74 -1.41 -17.42
N LYS A 68 -4.46 -1.05 -17.32
CA LYS A 68 -3.51 -1.23 -18.43
C LYS A 68 -3.26 -2.71 -18.71
N GLU A 69 -3.12 -3.53 -17.66
CA GLU A 69 -2.95 -4.99 -17.79
C GLU A 69 -4.18 -5.73 -18.36
N ASN A 70 -5.39 -5.17 -18.26
CA ASN A 70 -6.62 -5.78 -18.82
C ASN A 70 -6.96 -5.37 -20.26
N ASN A 71 -6.24 -4.39 -20.83
CA ASN A 71 -6.45 -3.92 -22.21
C ASN A 71 -5.34 -4.38 -23.18
N ASP A 72 -4.45 -5.27 -22.74
CA ASP A 72 -3.46 -6.01 -23.55
C ASP A 72 -3.85 -7.50 -23.63
#